data_AF-A0A7Y4VS54-F1
#
_entry.id   AF-A0A7Y4VS54-F1
#
_cell.length_a   1.000
_cell.length_b   1.000
_cell.length_c   1.000
_cell.angle_alpha   90.00
_cell.angle_beta   90.00
_cell.angle_gamma   90.00
#
_symmetry.space_group_name_H-M   'P 1'
#
loop_
_entity.id
_entity.type
_entity.pdbx_description
1 polymer ?
#
loop_
_entity_poly.entity_id
_entity_poly.type
_entity_poly.pdbx_seq_one_letter_code
_entity_poly.pdbx_strand_id
1 'polypeptide(L)'
;MSWNKSLASLLIAAFTIHTSLDSSVADQFVFYVDASSIGSHNGDGWSTAYTDLQDALEDAELDAGDEIWVANGTYKPSVPSSPK
;
A
#
# COMPACT_ATOMS: atom_id res chain seq x y z
N MET A 1 61.69 2.58 10.94
CA MET A 1 60.36 2.67 11.58
C MET A 1 60.51 3.39 12.91
N SER A 2 60.43 4.72 12.89
CA SER A 2 60.40 5.57 14.08
C SER A 2 58.93 5.82 14.40
N TRP A 3 58.46 5.32 15.55
CA TRP A 3 57.11 5.60 16.03
C TRP A 3 57.14 6.92 16.80
N ASN A 4 56.59 7.96 16.20
CA ASN A 4 56.49 9.27 16.83
C ASN A 4 55.40 9.27 17.90
N LYS A 5 55.80 9.69 19.11
CA LYS A 5 54.91 10.02 20.23
C LYS A 5 54.36 11.44 20.00
N SER A 6 53.03 11.59 19.93
CA SER A 6 52.24 12.65 20.59
C SER A 6 50.85 12.85 19.97
N LEU A 7 49.85 12.75 20.85
CA LEU A 7 48.54 13.41 20.85
C LEU A 7 47.57 13.06 19.71
N ALA A 8 46.79 12.00 19.98
CA ALA A 8 45.58 11.64 19.26
C ALA A 8 44.62 12.84 19.20
N SER A 9 44.44 13.37 18.00
CA SER A 9 43.44 14.37 17.69
C SER A 9 42.04 13.82 17.93
N LEU A 10 41.28 14.57 18.71
CA LEU A 10 39.85 14.48 18.92
C LEU A 10 39.14 14.54 17.56
N LEU A 11 38.51 13.45 17.11
CA LEU A 11 37.34 13.52 16.24
C LEU A 11 36.33 12.51 16.75
N ILE A 12 35.30 13.06 17.36
CA ILE A 12 34.08 12.40 17.82
C ILE A 12 33.57 11.54 16.67
N ALA A 13 33.40 10.24 16.91
CA ALA A 13 32.64 9.38 16.04
C ALA A 13 31.19 9.90 16.03
N ALA A 14 30.88 10.78 15.08
CA ALA A 14 29.50 11.10 14.75
C ALA A 14 28.94 9.89 14.02
N PHE A 15 28.43 8.92 14.78
CA PHE A 15 27.48 7.96 14.26
C PHE A 15 26.17 8.72 14.06
N THR A 16 26.07 9.44 12.95
CA THR A 16 24.81 10.08 12.56
C THR A 16 23.84 8.96 12.21
N ILE A 17 23.01 8.56 13.17
CA ILE A 17 21.82 7.77 12.86
C ILE A 17 20.93 8.70 12.05
N HIS A 18 20.87 8.49 10.73
CA HIS A 18 19.74 9.00 9.97
C HIS A 18 18.58 8.07 10.28
N THR A 19 17.77 8.42 11.29
CA THR A 19 16.42 7.86 11.36
C THR A 19 15.66 8.50 10.21
N SER A 20 15.59 7.81 9.07
CA SER A 20 14.67 8.21 8.01
C SER A 20 13.28 8.30 8.66
N LEU A 21 12.71 9.50 8.68
CA LEU A 21 11.30 9.66 8.95
C LEU A 21 10.60 9.13 7.70
N ASP A 22 10.28 7.84 7.67
CA ASP A 22 9.32 7.36 6.70
C ASP A 22 7.97 7.95 7.12
N SER A 23 7.66 9.11 6.55
CA SER A 23 6.29 9.60 6.54
C SER A 23 5.65 8.94 5.34
N SER A 24 5.31 7.66 5.44
CA SER A 24 4.27 7.14 4.57
C SER A 24 3.01 7.88 4.97
N VAL A 25 2.73 8.98 4.26
CA VAL A 25 1.33 9.32 4.05
C VAL A 25 0.85 8.10 3.28
N ALA A 26 0.19 7.15 3.95
CA ALA A 26 -0.48 6.08 3.23
C ALA A 26 -1.38 6.80 2.23
N ASP A 27 -1.05 6.70 0.94
CA ASP A 27 -1.91 7.22 -0.11
C ASP A 27 -3.17 6.37 0.03
N GLN A 28 -4.24 6.98 0.53
CA GLN A 28 -5.54 6.31 0.62
C GLN A 28 -6.04 6.15 -0.81
N PHE A 29 -6.18 4.90 -1.25
CA PHE A 29 -6.67 4.58 -2.58
C PHE A 29 -8.18 4.30 -2.55
N VAL A 30 -8.85 4.74 -3.60
CA VAL A 30 -10.26 4.41 -3.85
C VAL A 30 -10.31 3.49 -5.06
N PHE A 31 -10.78 2.26 -4.82
CA PHE A 31 -11.01 1.27 -5.86
C PHE A 31 -12.49 1.25 -6.25
N TYR A 32 -12.77 1.04 -7.53
CA TYR A 32 -14.14 1.09 -8.07
C TYR A 32 -14.61 -0.29 -8.53
N VAL A 33 -15.86 -0.61 -8.21
CA VAL A 33 -16.52 -1.87 -8.61
C VAL A 33 -17.83 -1.55 -9.33
N ASP A 34 -17.96 -2.03 -10.57
CA ASP A 34 -19.17 -1.92 -11.40
C ASP A 34 -19.29 -3.19 -12.26
N ALA A 35 -20.30 -4.00 -11.97
CA ALA A 35 -20.56 -5.26 -12.69
C ALA A 35 -20.88 -5.06 -14.19
N SER A 36 -21.18 -3.83 -14.61
CA SER A 36 -21.44 -3.46 -16.01
C SER A 36 -20.24 -2.81 -16.72
N SER A 37 -19.11 -2.65 -16.02
CA SER A 37 -17.86 -2.14 -16.60
C SER A 37 -17.39 -3.01 -17.78
N ILE A 38 -16.77 -2.38 -18.78
CA ILE A 38 -16.22 -3.04 -20.00
C ILE A 38 -14.73 -2.67 -20.17
N GLY A 39 -14.13 -2.01 -19.18
CA GLY A 39 -12.78 -1.46 -19.25
C GLY A 39 -11.66 -2.47 -18.96
N SER A 40 -10.53 -1.98 -18.48
CA SER A 40 -9.37 -2.80 -18.10
C SER A 40 -9.53 -3.57 -16.79
N HIS A 41 -10.59 -3.28 -16.00
CA HIS A 41 -10.91 -3.96 -14.74
C HIS A 41 -9.78 -3.90 -13.70
N ASN A 42 -9.13 -2.74 -13.57
CA ASN A 42 -8.07 -2.50 -12.59
C ASN A 42 -8.50 -1.59 -11.43
N GLY A 43 -9.75 -1.13 -11.41
CA GLY A 43 -10.30 -0.41 -10.27
C GLY A 43 -9.89 1.05 -10.11
N ASP A 44 -9.06 1.63 -10.99
CA ASP A 44 -8.59 3.02 -10.87
C ASP A 44 -9.70 4.10 -11.05
N GLY A 45 -10.87 3.70 -11.53
CA GLY A 45 -11.99 4.60 -11.78
C GLY A 45 -13.21 3.86 -12.33
N TRP A 46 -14.35 4.54 -12.42
CA TRP A 46 -15.59 3.94 -12.94
C TRP A 46 -15.45 3.31 -14.34
N SER A 47 -14.67 3.91 -15.24
CA SER A 47 -14.45 3.37 -16.60
C SER A 47 -13.60 2.10 -16.63
N THR A 48 -12.84 1.83 -15.58
CA THR A 48 -11.94 0.68 -15.45
C THR A 48 -12.25 -0.16 -14.22
N ALA A 49 -13.45 0.01 -13.66
CA ALA A 49 -13.88 -0.65 -12.44
C ALA A 49 -13.82 -2.17 -12.57
N TYR A 50 -13.52 -2.85 -11.46
CA TYR A 50 -13.66 -4.29 -11.34
C TYR A 50 -15.12 -4.69 -11.58
N THR A 51 -15.35 -5.80 -12.28
CA THR A 51 -16.71 -6.31 -12.50
C THR A 51 -17.19 -7.23 -11.38
N ASP A 52 -16.28 -7.68 -10.52
CA ASP A 52 -16.57 -8.54 -9.38
C ASP A 52 -16.00 -7.90 -8.10
N LEU A 53 -16.76 -8.00 -7.00
CA LEU A 53 -16.36 -7.43 -5.71
C LEU A 53 -15.29 -8.28 -5.02
N GLN A 54 -15.29 -9.60 -5.23
CA GLN A 54 -14.27 -10.49 -4.68
C GLN A 54 -12.91 -10.19 -5.31
N ASP A 55 -12.86 -9.97 -6.63
CA ASP A 55 -11.62 -9.61 -7.33
C ASP A 55 -11.03 -8.31 -6.75
N ALA A 56 -11.86 -7.29 -6.53
CA ALA A 56 -11.40 -6.06 -5.89
C ALA A 56 -10.88 -6.28 -4.46
N LEU A 57 -11.52 -7.16 -3.68
CA LEU A 57 -11.07 -7.47 -2.31
C LEU A 57 -9.76 -8.27 -2.28
N GLU A 58 -9.50 -9.07 -3.31
CA GLU A 58 -8.28 -9.90 -3.42
C GLU A 58 -7.10 -9.14 -4.03
N ASP A 59 -7.35 -8.29 -5.02
CA ASP A 59 -6.32 -7.60 -5.81
C ASP A 59 -5.94 -6.23 -5.24
N ALA A 60 -6.85 -5.55 -4.53
CA ALA A 60 -6.61 -4.16 -4.12
C ALA A 60 -5.57 -3.99 -2.99
N GLU A 61 -4.97 -5.07 -2.45
CA GLU A 61 -3.93 -5.04 -1.41
C GLU A 61 -4.17 -3.94 -0.36
N LEU A 62 -5.41 -3.90 0.16
CA LEU A 62 -5.96 -2.74 0.88
C LEU A 62 -5.18 -2.42 2.16
N ASP A 63 -4.74 -1.18 2.26
CA ASP A 63 -4.18 -0.60 3.47
C ASP A 63 -5.28 0.05 4.34
N ALA A 64 -4.92 0.36 5.59
CA ALA A 64 -5.83 1.03 6.50
C ALA A 64 -6.19 2.44 5.99
N GLY A 65 -7.45 2.62 5.61
CA GLY A 65 -7.96 3.89 5.07
C GLY A 65 -8.36 3.82 3.60
N ASP A 66 -8.05 2.72 2.91
CA ASP A 66 -8.52 2.50 1.55
C ASP A 66 -10.03 2.24 1.50
N GLU A 67 -10.62 2.62 0.37
CA GLU A 67 -12.06 2.52 0.15
C GLU A 67 -12.36 1.71 -1.12
N ILE A 68 -13.45 0.94 -1.07
CA ILE A 68 -14.04 0.32 -2.26
C ILE A 68 -15.41 0.97 -2.51
N TRP A 69 -15.54 1.65 -3.64
CA TRP A 69 -16.79 2.27 -4.08
C TRP A 69 -17.49 1.34 -5.07
N VAL A 70 -18.74 0.99 -4.75
CA VAL A 70 -19.50 0.00 -5.52
C VAL A 70 -20.68 0.67 -6.20
N ALA A 71 -20.85 0.44 -7.50
CA ALA A 71 -22.02 0.87 -8.24
C ALA A 71 -23.29 0.19 -7.69
N ASN A 72 -24.45 0.78 -7.97
CA ASN A 72 -25.72 0.14 -7.59
C ASN A 72 -25.88 -1.21 -8.31
N GLY A 73 -26.10 -2.28 -7.55
CA GLY A 73 -26.26 -3.61 -8.12
C GLY A 73 -26.39 -4.69 -7.05
N THR A 74 -26.44 -5.95 -7.51
CA THR A 74 -26.38 -7.12 -6.64
C THR A 74 -25.04 -7.81 -6.82
N TYR A 75 -24.23 -7.82 -5.76
CA TYR A 75 -22.92 -8.47 -5.73
C TYR A 75 -23.00 -9.68 -4.80
N LYS A 76 -22.78 -10.87 -5.35
CA LYS A 76 -22.87 -12.13 -4.59
C LYS A 76 -21.46 -12.57 -4.19
N PRO A 77 -21.22 -12.92 -2.92
CA PRO A 77 -19.98 -13.55 -2.53
C PRO A 77 -19.75 -14.83 -3.34
N SER A 78 -18.58 -14.96 -3.96
CA SER A 78 -18.17 -16.15 -4.70
C SER A 78 -17.50 -17.19 -3.77
N VAL A 79 -16.98 -16.75 -2.62
CA VAL A 79 -16.38 -17.62 -1.60
C VAL A 79 -17.40 -18.00 -0.52
N PRO A 80 -17.58 -19.30 -0.20
CA PRO A 80 -18.43 -19.71 0.91
C PRO A 80 -17.81 -19.26 2.25
N SER A 81 -18.64 -18.74 3.15
CA SER A 81 -18.18 -18.47 4.52
C SER A 81 -17.73 -19.77 5.17
N SER A 82 -16.48 -19.84 5.63
CA SER A 82 -16.05 -20.96 6.47
C SER A 82 -16.88 -20.96 7.76
N PRO A 83 -17.43 -22.11 8.20
CA PRO A 83 -18.16 -22.17 9.45
C PRO A 83 -17.25 -21.79 10.63
N LYS A 84 -17.76 -20.93 11.51
CA LYS A 84 -17.10 -20.46 12.74
C LYS A 84 -17.13 -21.52 13.85
#